data_AF-A0A9E3JEN5-F1
#
_entry.id   AF-A0A9E3JEN5-F1
#
_cell.length_a   1.000
_cell.length_b   1.000
_cell.length_c   1.000
_cell.angle_alpha   90.00
_cell.angle_beta   90.00
_cell.angle_gamma   90.00
#
_symmetry.space_group_name_H-M   'P 1'
#
loop_
_entity.id
_entity.type
_entity.pdbx_description
1 polymer ?
#
loop_
_entity_poly.entity_id
_entity_poly.type
_entity_poly.pdbx_seq_one_letter_code
_entity_poly.pdbx_strand_id
1 'polypeptide(L)'
;QSIKYIVIHDTEGTWEGVLNLVQDQTYVSWNYTLRSTDGHIAQHVKAKDVAWHAGNWYINAKSIGLEHEGFLANPDAWYTEAMYRSSARLVKYLSAKYGIPLDRQHILGHDNVPGPTTSTVSGMHTDPGPYWDWRHYFELLGHPFKATAAKRGGLVTIRPDYGTNQPQYTGCVTKGEPCASHGSSEVRLYSAPDENSALVTDIGMGGRAPTTDVNDLSSRVSTGQQYAVADRDGDWTAIWYLGQKAWFKNPKGNRTAVSASGLVVTPKEGLDSVPVYGRAYPEASAYPTGVPAQAVSPLPYKVLKGQTYVIGDKVPGEYYYAVTFTTDSHKVVVGQDLYYEIQYGHRVEFVRAADVDVKPSLRRR
;
A
#
# COMPACT_ATOMS: atom_id res chain seq x y z
N GLN A 1 21.38 2.93 0.29
CA GLN A 1 20.46 1.93 -0.30
C GLN A 1 19.78 2.56 -1.50
N SER A 2 19.16 1.77 -2.37
CA SER A 2 18.32 2.30 -3.46
C SER A 2 17.00 2.83 -2.91
N ILE A 3 16.50 3.94 -3.47
CA ILE A 3 15.13 4.40 -3.25
C ILE A 3 14.21 3.58 -4.14
N LYS A 4 13.16 3.02 -3.54
CA LYS A 4 12.23 2.07 -4.16
C LYS A 4 10.81 2.59 -4.21
N TYR A 5 10.41 3.43 -3.27
CA TYR A 5 9.01 3.85 -3.13
C TYR A 5 8.85 5.36 -3.17
N ILE A 6 7.66 5.79 -3.57
CA ILE A 6 7.13 7.12 -3.25
C ILE A 6 5.85 6.88 -2.46
N VAL A 7 5.74 7.49 -1.27
CA VAL A 7 4.55 7.37 -0.44
C VAL A 7 3.78 8.68 -0.51
N ILE A 8 2.53 8.57 -0.94
CA ILE A 8 1.53 9.62 -1.01
C ILE A 8 0.79 9.63 0.31
N HIS A 9 0.79 10.78 0.96
CA HIS A 9 0.05 11.05 2.19
C HIS A 9 -0.93 12.17 1.92
N ASP A 10 -1.94 12.28 2.78
CA ASP A 10 -2.48 13.59 3.11
C ASP A 10 -2.16 13.95 4.55
N THR A 11 -2.13 15.25 4.82
CA THR A 11 -1.55 15.77 6.05
C THR A 11 -2.44 15.68 7.29
N GLU A 12 -3.73 15.39 7.12
CA GLU A 12 -4.77 15.63 8.14
C GLU A 12 -4.65 17.02 8.80
N GLY A 13 -4.41 18.04 7.97
CA GLY A 13 -3.94 19.35 8.41
C GLY A 13 -3.94 20.42 7.31
N THR A 14 -3.68 21.66 7.73
CA THR A 14 -3.62 22.82 6.83
C THR A 14 -2.19 23.33 6.67
N TRP A 15 -1.92 24.04 5.57
CA TRP A 15 -0.59 24.43 5.10
C TRP A 15 0.32 25.00 6.19
N GLU A 16 -0.12 26.04 6.89
CA GLU A 16 0.69 26.72 7.92
C GLU A 16 0.98 25.81 9.11
N GLY A 17 0.02 24.96 9.51
CA GLY A 17 0.22 23.98 10.58
C GLY A 17 1.27 22.94 10.20
N VAL A 18 1.13 22.38 8.99
CA VAL A 18 2.02 21.34 8.45
C VAL A 18 3.46 21.84 8.28
N LEU A 19 3.64 23.10 7.85
CA LEU A 19 4.98 23.71 7.76
C LEU A 19 5.66 23.89 9.11
N ASN A 20 4.90 24.09 10.19
CA ASN A 20 5.48 24.13 11.54
C ASN A 20 5.90 22.73 12.01
N LEU A 21 5.10 21.70 11.72
CA LEU A 21 5.39 20.32 12.12
C LEU A 21 6.70 19.80 11.53
N VAL A 22 6.98 20.06 10.25
CA VAL A 22 8.21 19.57 9.59
C VAL A 22 9.49 20.27 10.06
N GLN A 23 9.36 21.42 10.71
CA GLN A 23 10.49 22.17 11.27
C GLN A 23 10.87 21.72 12.69
N ASP A 24 9.98 20.97 13.37
CA ASP A 24 10.31 20.35 14.65
C ASP A 24 11.25 19.15 14.45
N GLN A 25 12.51 19.36 14.82
CA GLN A 25 13.59 18.37 14.70
C GLN A 25 13.38 17.12 15.57
N THR A 26 12.43 17.14 16.49
CA THR A 26 12.14 16.04 17.43
C THR A 26 10.93 15.21 17.04
N TYR A 27 10.22 15.60 15.97
CA TYR A 27 8.96 14.98 15.57
C TYR A 27 9.10 14.10 14.32
N VAL A 28 8.25 14.27 13.32
CA VAL A 28 8.27 13.55 12.03
C VAL A 28 8.83 14.43 10.92
N SER A 29 9.17 13.82 9.78
CA SER A 29 9.65 14.56 8.61
C SER A 29 9.24 13.89 7.31
N TRP A 30 9.18 14.67 6.23
CA TRP A 30 8.88 14.20 4.88
C TRP A 30 9.66 15.04 3.86
N ASN A 31 9.70 14.58 2.61
CA ASN A 31 10.52 15.22 1.60
C ASN A 31 9.83 16.44 0.99
N TYR A 32 8.52 16.37 0.76
CA TYR A 32 7.77 17.43 0.08
C TYR A 32 6.38 17.63 0.68
N THR A 33 5.94 18.89 0.82
CA THR A 33 4.52 19.23 1.03
C THR A 33 3.95 19.84 -0.25
N LEU A 34 2.71 19.49 -0.58
CA LEU A 34 1.97 19.98 -1.72
C LEU A 34 0.72 20.73 -1.24
N ARG A 35 0.63 22.02 -1.56
CA ARG A 35 -0.49 22.86 -1.16
C ARG A 35 -1.72 22.57 -2.01
N SER A 36 -2.87 22.43 -1.36
CA SER A 36 -4.14 22.11 -2.03
C SER A 36 -4.55 23.21 -3.01
N THR A 37 -4.48 24.48 -2.60
CA THR A 37 -5.13 25.58 -3.33
C THR A 37 -4.52 25.91 -4.71
N ASP A 38 -3.20 25.77 -4.86
CA ASP A 38 -2.48 26.15 -6.09
C ASP A 38 -1.45 25.12 -6.56
N GLY A 39 -1.31 24.00 -5.84
CA GLY A 39 -0.32 22.98 -6.15
C GLY A 39 1.13 23.45 -5.92
N HIS A 40 1.37 24.44 -5.06
CA HIS A 40 2.71 24.82 -4.64
C HIS A 40 3.43 23.62 -3.98
N ILE A 41 4.71 23.43 -4.30
CA ILE A 41 5.54 22.35 -3.76
C ILE A 41 6.63 22.96 -2.89
N ALA A 42 6.65 22.62 -1.60
CA ALA A 42 7.75 22.93 -0.69
C ALA A 42 8.58 21.67 -0.44
N GLN A 43 9.91 21.77 -0.59
CA GLN A 43 10.84 20.69 -0.26
C GLN A 43 11.47 20.93 1.12
N HIS A 44 11.44 19.91 1.98
CA HIS A 44 11.97 19.98 3.36
C HIS A 44 13.19 19.10 3.54
N VAL A 45 13.09 17.83 3.17
CA VAL A 45 14.20 16.87 3.12
C VAL A 45 14.55 16.56 1.67
N LYS A 46 15.84 16.55 1.31
CA LYS A 46 16.26 16.21 -0.05
C LYS A 46 15.77 14.81 -0.38
N ALA A 47 15.28 14.58 -1.61
CA ALA A 47 14.75 13.27 -2.02
C ALA A 47 15.74 12.10 -1.85
N LYS A 48 17.05 12.36 -1.83
CA LYS A 48 18.08 11.33 -1.62
C LYS A 48 18.35 11.00 -0.14
N ASP A 49 17.83 11.82 0.78
CA ASP A 49 18.02 11.69 2.22
C ASP A 49 16.73 11.09 2.82
N VAL A 50 16.87 10.37 3.93
CA VAL A 50 15.77 9.62 4.57
C VAL A 50 14.95 10.55 5.46
N ALA A 51 13.63 10.59 5.23
CA ALA A 51 12.68 11.27 6.10
C ALA A 51 11.85 10.27 6.93
N TRP A 52 11.18 10.73 7.99
CA TRP A 52 10.44 9.90 8.95
C TRP A 52 8.92 10.04 8.76
N HIS A 53 8.39 9.51 7.66
CA HIS A 53 6.99 9.73 7.27
C HIS A 53 6.12 8.47 7.31
N ALA A 54 6.68 7.29 6.99
CA ALA A 54 5.92 6.07 6.75
C ALA A 54 5.60 5.24 8.01
N GLY A 55 6.18 5.54 9.18
CA GLY A 55 6.03 4.71 10.39
C GLY A 55 6.67 3.31 10.31
N ASN A 56 7.28 2.95 9.17
CA ASN A 56 8.04 1.73 8.97
C ASN A 56 9.45 2.08 8.47
N TRP A 57 10.47 1.83 9.28
CA TRP A 57 11.86 2.18 8.95
C TRP A 57 12.38 1.52 7.66
N TYR A 58 11.96 0.29 7.36
CA TYR A 58 12.35 -0.38 6.11
C TYR A 58 11.85 0.37 4.87
N ILE A 59 10.63 0.93 4.96
CA ILE A 59 10.03 1.72 3.89
C ILE A 59 10.61 3.13 3.89
N ASN A 60 10.64 3.83 5.03
CA ASN A 60 11.23 5.18 5.17
C ASN A 60 12.63 5.27 4.54
N ALA A 61 13.53 4.33 4.88
CA ALA A 61 14.90 4.34 4.38
C ALA A 61 15.01 4.10 2.85
N LYS A 62 13.90 3.75 2.20
CA LYS A 62 13.81 3.44 0.77
C LYS A 62 12.71 4.24 0.07
N SER A 63 12.14 5.27 0.71
CA SER A 63 11.02 6.02 0.16
C SER A 63 11.22 7.52 0.15
N ILE A 64 10.45 8.18 -0.71
CA ILE A 64 10.27 9.64 -0.69
C ILE A 64 8.82 9.91 -0.26
N GLY A 65 8.63 10.70 0.79
CA GLY A 65 7.31 11.07 1.31
C GLY A 65 6.81 12.39 0.71
N LEU A 66 5.60 12.35 0.16
CA LEU A 66 4.86 13.52 -0.35
C LEU A 66 3.58 13.72 0.46
N GLU A 67 3.57 14.80 1.25
CA GLU A 67 2.42 15.24 2.06
C GLU A 67 1.51 16.15 1.25
N HIS A 68 0.28 15.72 1.00
CA HIS A 68 -0.73 16.54 0.31
C HIS A 68 -1.58 17.26 1.35
N GLU A 69 -1.59 18.58 1.33
CA GLU A 69 -2.42 19.36 2.24
C GLU A 69 -3.89 18.94 2.11
N GLY A 70 -4.48 18.49 3.21
CA GLY A 70 -5.84 17.99 3.17
C GLY A 70 -6.23 17.11 4.36
N PHE A 71 -7.43 16.55 4.21
CA PHE A 71 -8.05 15.62 5.13
C PHE A 71 -8.76 14.55 4.30
N LEU A 72 -8.50 13.27 4.60
CA LEU A 72 -9.06 12.15 3.84
C LEU A 72 -10.58 12.09 3.88
N ALA A 73 -11.20 12.70 4.88
CA ALA A 73 -12.65 12.71 5.07
C ALA A 73 -13.39 13.87 4.38
N ASN A 74 -12.66 14.79 3.74
CA ASN A 74 -13.23 15.99 3.08
C ASN A 74 -12.61 16.24 1.69
N PRO A 75 -12.77 15.30 0.73
CA PRO A 75 -12.02 15.32 -0.53
C PRO A 75 -12.31 16.55 -1.40
N ASP A 76 -13.56 17.00 -1.49
CA ASP A 76 -13.97 18.11 -2.34
C ASP A 76 -13.29 19.44 -1.99
N ALA A 77 -12.93 19.62 -0.73
CA ALA A 77 -12.25 20.82 -0.26
C ALA A 77 -10.74 20.78 -0.52
N TRP A 78 -10.14 19.59 -0.60
CA TRP A 78 -8.68 19.44 -0.46
C TRP A 78 -7.99 18.80 -1.67
N TYR A 79 -8.61 17.82 -2.34
CA TYR A 79 -7.97 17.11 -3.45
C TYR A 79 -8.19 17.81 -4.78
N THR A 80 -7.56 18.98 -4.93
CA THR A 80 -7.74 19.82 -6.11
C THR A 80 -6.92 19.34 -7.32
N GLU A 81 -7.39 19.72 -8.50
CA GLU A 81 -6.69 19.45 -9.76
C GLU A 81 -5.30 20.09 -9.84
N ALA A 82 -5.12 21.28 -9.23
CA ALA A 82 -3.84 21.97 -9.19
C ALA A 82 -2.80 21.12 -8.42
N MET A 83 -3.21 20.59 -7.26
CA MET A 83 -2.39 19.71 -6.46
C MET A 83 -2.09 18.39 -7.17
N TYR A 84 -3.09 17.71 -7.72
CA TYR A 84 -2.89 16.46 -8.48
C TYR A 84 -1.89 16.63 -9.63
N ARG A 85 -2.02 17.71 -10.43
CA ARG A 85 -1.11 17.97 -11.55
C ARG A 85 0.31 18.28 -11.09
N SER A 86 0.48 19.07 -10.05
CA SER A 86 1.80 19.37 -9.48
C SER A 86 2.46 18.12 -8.90
N SER A 87 1.69 17.35 -8.13
CA SER A 87 2.11 16.05 -7.58
C SER A 87 2.55 15.08 -8.67
N ALA A 88 1.73 14.88 -9.70
CA ALA A 88 2.06 13.96 -10.79
C ALA A 88 3.31 14.39 -11.56
N ARG A 89 3.55 15.70 -11.74
CA ARG A 89 4.80 16.19 -12.36
C ARG A 89 6.01 15.86 -11.48
N LEU A 90 5.92 16.08 -10.17
CA LEU A 90 6.99 15.77 -9.22
C LEU A 90 7.28 14.26 -9.19
N VAL A 91 6.24 13.43 -9.06
CA VAL A 91 6.39 11.97 -9.02
C VAL A 91 6.98 11.42 -10.31
N LYS A 92 6.58 11.91 -11.49
CA LYS A 92 7.25 11.55 -12.76
C LYS A 92 8.73 11.88 -12.76
N TYR A 93 9.11 13.07 -12.29
CA TYR A 93 10.51 13.48 -12.18
C TYR A 93 11.29 12.57 -11.23
N LEU A 94 10.76 12.31 -10.03
CA LEU A 94 11.42 11.47 -9.02
C LEU A 94 11.53 10.02 -9.49
N SER A 95 10.47 9.49 -10.09
CA SER A 95 10.45 8.15 -10.69
C SER A 95 11.53 8.00 -11.75
N ALA A 96 11.62 8.93 -12.71
CA ALA A 96 12.65 8.90 -13.74
C ALA A 96 14.07 9.03 -13.16
N LYS A 97 14.25 9.88 -12.13
CA LYS A 97 15.55 10.13 -11.51
C LYS A 97 16.10 8.94 -10.72
N TYR A 98 15.22 8.23 -10.02
CA TYR A 98 15.60 7.15 -9.10
C TYR A 98 15.26 5.76 -9.62
N GLY A 99 14.66 5.64 -10.81
CA GLY A 99 14.28 4.37 -11.41
C GLY A 99 13.13 3.68 -10.66
N ILE A 100 12.21 4.46 -10.08
CA ILE A 100 11.06 3.94 -9.32
C ILE A 100 9.93 3.63 -10.30
N PRO A 101 9.45 2.37 -10.41
CA PRO A 101 8.32 2.05 -11.28
C PRO A 101 7.06 2.86 -10.94
N LEU A 102 6.28 3.22 -11.97
CA LEU A 102 4.98 3.86 -11.81
C LEU A 102 3.88 2.80 -11.80
N ASP A 103 3.75 2.12 -10.66
CA ASP A 103 2.70 1.15 -10.34
C ASP A 103 2.30 1.25 -8.85
N ARG A 104 1.35 0.44 -8.39
CA ARG A 104 0.86 0.45 -7.00
C ARG A 104 1.64 -0.47 -6.05
N GLN A 105 2.78 -0.99 -6.46
CA GLN A 105 3.78 -1.61 -5.58
C GLN A 105 4.88 -0.62 -5.21
N HIS A 106 5.06 0.43 -6.01
CA HIS A 106 6.13 1.42 -5.82
C HIS A 106 5.62 2.83 -5.50
N ILE A 107 4.47 3.23 -6.04
CA ILE A 107 3.76 4.43 -5.63
C ILE A 107 2.68 3.99 -4.66
N LEU A 108 2.89 4.24 -3.37
CA LEU A 108 2.06 3.76 -2.26
C LEU A 108 1.22 4.90 -1.69
N GLY A 109 0.01 4.60 -1.19
CA GLY A 109 -0.57 5.44 -0.14
C GLY A 109 0.02 5.04 1.21
N HIS A 110 -0.05 5.89 2.23
CA HIS A 110 0.40 5.50 3.58
C HIS A 110 -0.41 4.31 4.11
N ASP A 111 -1.68 4.24 3.75
CA ASP A 111 -2.56 3.09 3.94
C ASP A 111 -1.97 1.77 3.42
N ASN A 112 -1.09 1.77 2.41
CA ASN A 112 -0.49 0.55 1.87
C ASN A 112 0.84 0.18 2.53
N VAL A 113 1.38 1.01 3.43
CA VAL A 113 2.64 0.74 4.13
C VAL A 113 2.43 -0.30 5.23
N PRO A 114 3.20 -1.41 5.29
CA PRO A 114 3.01 -2.43 6.31
C PRO A 114 3.40 -1.96 7.72
N GLY A 115 2.71 -2.50 8.73
CA GLY A 115 3.18 -2.42 10.11
C GLY A 115 4.53 -3.15 10.26
N PRO A 116 5.56 -2.57 10.89
CA PRO A 116 6.88 -3.20 10.97
C PRO A 116 6.93 -4.46 11.85
N THR A 117 6.02 -4.59 12.82
CA THR A 117 5.85 -5.75 13.73
C THR A 117 4.37 -5.95 14.05
N THR A 118 4.00 -7.10 14.61
CA THR A 118 2.61 -7.39 15.02
C THR A 118 1.98 -6.29 15.89
N SER A 119 2.73 -5.75 16.85
CA SER A 119 2.21 -4.75 17.79
C SER A 119 1.94 -3.39 17.16
N THR A 120 2.48 -3.11 15.96
CA THR A 120 2.32 -1.82 15.29
C THR A 120 1.30 -1.84 14.17
N VAL A 121 0.79 -3.02 13.78
CA VAL A 121 -0.19 -3.17 12.69
C VAL A 121 -1.39 -2.26 12.89
N SER A 122 -1.99 -2.25 14.09
CA SER A 122 -3.21 -1.48 14.37
C SER A 122 -2.99 0.04 14.46
N GLY A 123 -1.73 0.48 14.55
CA GLY A 123 -1.35 1.90 14.60
C GLY A 123 -0.94 2.46 13.24
N MET A 124 -1.01 1.66 12.17
CA MET A 124 -0.69 2.13 10.83
C MET A 124 -1.80 3.02 10.28
N HIS A 125 -1.38 3.90 9.38
CA HIS A 125 -2.17 5.00 8.85
C HIS A 125 -3.19 4.57 7.79
N THR A 126 -4.09 5.51 7.48
CA THR A 126 -5.26 5.36 6.59
C THR A 126 -5.28 6.35 5.42
N ASP A 127 -4.41 7.35 5.42
CA ASP A 127 -4.26 8.33 4.35
C ASP A 127 -3.58 7.73 3.09
N PRO A 128 -3.87 8.24 1.88
CA PRO A 128 -4.75 9.38 1.57
C PRO A 128 -6.24 8.99 1.50
N GLY A 129 -6.60 7.83 2.06
CA GLY A 129 -7.99 7.39 2.20
C GLY A 129 -8.72 7.06 0.90
N PRO A 130 -10.04 6.81 1.01
CA PRO A 130 -10.84 6.26 -0.08
C PRO A 130 -11.07 7.22 -1.25
N TYR A 131 -10.99 8.51 -0.98
CA TYR A 131 -11.37 9.56 -1.93
C TYR A 131 -10.18 10.18 -2.67
N TRP A 132 -8.95 9.71 -2.43
CA TRP A 132 -7.85 10.02 -3.34
C TRP A 132 -8.07 9.28 -4.66
N ASP A 133 -8.24 10.00 -5.77
CA ASP A 133 -8.50 9.44 -7.10
C ASP A 133 -7.21 8.90 -7.72
N TRP A 134 -6.85 7.68 -7.30
CA TRP A 134 -5.72 6.94 -7.85
C TRP A 134 -5.84 6.72 -9.36
N ARG A 135 -7.06 6.65 -9.92
CA ARG A 135 -7.25 6.46 -11.35
C ARG A 135 -6.80 7.70 -12.12
N HIS A 136 -7.34 8.85 -11.76
CA HIS A 136 -6.98 10.14 -12.33
C HIS A 136 -5.51 10.47 -12.10
N TYR A 137 -5.00 10.18 -10.89
CA TYR A 137 -3.59 10.39 -10.59
C TYR A 137 -2.66 9.62 -11.53
N PHE A 138 -2.95 8.34 -11.79
CA PHE A 138 -2.17 7.53 -12.74
C PHE A 138 -2.38 7.91 -14.22
N GLU A 139 -3.52 8.50 -14.57
CA GLU A 139 -3.72 9.15 -15.88
C GLU A 139 -2.78 10.36 -16.04
N LEU A 140 -2.64 11.22 -15.03
CA LEU A 140 -1.71 12.36 -15.02
C LEU A 140 -0.23 11.94 -14.99
N LEU A 141 0.07 10.80 -14.36
CA LEU A 141 1.40 10.16 -14.41
C LEU A 141 1.73 9.59 -15.80
N GLY A 142 0.75 9.47 -16.70
CA GLY A 142 0.94 8.84 -18.02
C GLY A 142 1.02 7.31 -17.96
N HIS A 143 0.61 6.72 -16.85
CA HIS A 143 0.61 5.27 -16.58
C HIS A 143 -0.80 4.75 -16.22
N PRO A 144 -1.84 5.00 -17.04
CA PRO A 144 -3.20 4.60 -16.70
C PRO A 144 -3.34 3.08 -16.60
N PHE A 145 -4.10 2.60 -15.61
CA PHE A 145 -4.32 1.17 -15.41
C PHE A 145 -5.17 0.56 -16.54
N LYS A 146 -4.62 -0.47 -17.20
CA LYS A 146 -5.27 -1.19 -18.31
C LYS A 146 -5.32 -2.69 -18.02
N ALA A 147 -6.19 -3.39 -18.75
CA ALA A 147 -6.16 -4.84 -18.75
C ALA A 147 -4.82 -5.32 -19.34
N THR A 148 -4.15 -6.24 -18.65
CA THR A 148 -2.89 -6.85 -19.13
C THR A 148 -3.06 -8.31 -19.54
N ALA A 149 -4.30 -8.83 -19.46
CA ALA A 149 -4.64 -10.18 -19.88
C ALA A 149 -5.97 -10.21 -20.64
N ALA A 150 -6.15 -11.27 -21.44
CA ALA A 150 -7.42 -11.62 -22.04
C ALA A 150 -8.49 -11.94 -20.96
N LYS A 151 -9.73 -12.22 -21.41
CA LYS A 151 -10.84 -12.54 -20.51
C LYS A 151 -10.45 -13.69 -19.57
N ARG A 152 -10.66 -13.49 -18.25
CA ARG A 152 -10.33 -14.42 -17.16
C ARG A 152 -8.82 -14.58 -16.89
N GLY A 153 -8.12 -13.45 -16.78
CA GLY A 153 -6.78 -13.40 -16.18
C GLY A 153 -6.71 -14.07 -14.79
N GLY A 154 -5.52 -14.57 -14.45
CA GLY A 154 -5.24 -15.15 -13.13
C GLY A 154 -5.11 -14.08 -12.04
N LEU A 155 -4.93 -12.82 -12.45
CA LEU A 155 -4.98 -11.64 -11.60
C LEU A 155 -6.11 -10.71 -12.03
N VAL A 156 -6.42 -9.76 -11.15
CA VAL A 156 -7.23 -8.58 -11.47
C VAL A 156 -6.51 -7.32 -10.98
N THR A 157 -6.61 -6.24 -11.75
CA THR A 157 -6.28 -4.88 -11.28
C THR A 157 -7.57 -4.18 -10.90
N ILE A 158 -7.66 -3.71 -9.65
CA ILE A 158 -8.81 -2.92 -9.18
C ILE A 158 -8.84 -1.61 -9.95
N ARG A 159 -9.98 -1.29 -10.52
CA ARG A 159 -10.15 -0.12 -11.38
C ARG A 159 -11.64 0.23 -11.58
N PRO A 160 -12.35 0.61 -10.51
CA PRO A 160 -13.67 1.20 -10.65
C PRO A 160 -13.65 2.46 -11.53
N ASP A 161 -14.83 2.84 -12.00
CA ASP A 161 -15.08 4.20 -12.43
C ASP A 161 -15.29 5.08 -11.19
N TYR A 162 -14.44 6.09 -11.01
CA TYR A 162 -14.38 6.86 -9.77
C TYR A 162 -15.72 7.55 -9.45
N GLY A 163 -16.31 8.24 -10.43
CA GLY A 163 -17.53 9.02 -10.22
C GLY A 163 -18.77 8.17 -9.94
N THR A 164 -18.86 6.98 -10.56
CA THR A 164 -20.01 6.07 -10.38
C THR A 164 -19.82 5.05 -9.26
N ASN A 165 -18.59 4.81 -8.80
CA ASN A 165 -18.30 3.96 -7.65
C ASN A 165 -18.42 4.77 -6.35
N GLN A 166 -19.57 4.64 -5.68
CA GLN A 166 -19.90 5.38 -4.47
C GLN A 166 -20.24 4.44 -3.30
N PRO A 167 -19.27 3.65 -2.81
CA PRO A 167 -19.48 2.83 -1.62
C PRO A 167 -19.82 3.73 -0.42
N GLN A 168 -20.73 3.24 0.43
CA GLN A 168 -21.10 3.96 1.64
C GLN A 168 -19.97 3.90 2.68
N TYR A 169 -19.68 5.05 3.30
CA TYR A 169 -18.78 5.18 4.43
C TYR A 169 -19.48 5.85 5.61
N THR A 170 -18.91 5.68 6.80
CA THR A 170 -19.30 6.40 8.01
C THR A 170 -18.11 7.13 8.61
N GLY A 171 -18.35 8.07 9.53
CA GLY A 171 -17.27 8.66 10.34
C GLY A 171 -16.51 9.81 9.71
N CYS A 172 -16.98 10.40 8.60
CA CYS A 172 -16.30 11.53 7.96
C CYS A 172 -16.37 12.83 8.79
N VAL A 173 -17.48 13.03 9.51
CA VAL A 173 -17.67 14.21 10.39
C VAL A 173 -17.97 13.75 11.81
N THR A 174 -18.93 12.86 11.97
CA THR A 174 -19.32 12.28 13.26
C THR A 174 -19.18 10.77 13.19
N LYS A 175 -18.52 10.18 14.19
CA LYS A 175 -18.27 8.74 14.27
C LYS A 175 -19.58 7.95 14.14
N GLY A 176 -19.58 6.96 13.26
CA GLY A 176 -20.73 6.08 13.03
C GLY A 176 -21.84 6.67 12.15
N GLU A 177 -21.83 7.98 11.90
CA GLU A 177 -22.80 8.63 11.00
C GLU A 177 -22.37 8.49 9.53
N PRO A 178 -23.32 8.36 8.59
CA PRO A 178 -23.03 8.29 7.16
C PRO A 178 -22.23 9.49 6.66
N CYS A 179 -21.23 9.22 5.84
CA CYS A 179 -20.55 10.23 5.03
C CYS A 179 -21.47 10.71 3.89
N ALA A 180 -21.21 11.91 3.37
CA ALA A 180 -21.81 12.33 2.10
C ALA A 180 -21.40 11.35 0.98
N SER A 181 -22.34 11.07 0.06
CA SER A 181 -22.05 10.20 -1.08
C SER A 181 -21.00 10.85 -1.98
N HIS A 182 -19.95 10.11 -2.31
CA HIS A 182 -18.83 10.62 -3.10
C HIS A 182 -18.19 9.50 -3.93
N GLY A 183 -17.53 9.86 -5.02
CA GLY A 183 -16.72 8.92 -5.80
C GLY A 183 -15.57 8.36 -4.98
N SER A 184 -15.22 7.10 -5.20
CA SER A 184 -14.17 6.42 -4.44
C SER A 184 -13.26 5.60 -5.33
N SER A 185 -11.97 5.58 -4.98
CA SER A 185 -10.99 4.66 -5.56
C SER A 185 -11.13 3.22 -5.06
N GLU A 186 -11.90 3.01 -4.00
CA GLU A 186 -11.96 1.73 -3.29
C GLU A 186 -13.21 0.91 -3.58
N VAL A 187 -13.07 -0.41 -3.46
CA VAL A 187 -14.14 -1.38 -3.65
C VAL A 187 -14.26 -2.23 -2.38
N ARG A 188 -15.49 -2.40 -1.90
CA ARG A 188 -15.79 -3.16 -0.67
C ARG A 188 -15.62 -4.67 -0.87
N LEU A 189 -15.12 -5.33 0.17
CA LEU A 189 -14.89 -6.76 0.25
C LEU A 189 -15.84 -7.43 1.24
N TYR A 190 -16.39 -8.56 0.80
CA TYR A 190 -17.38 -9.36 1.49
C TYR A 190 -16.91 -10.81 1.68
N SER A 191 -17.46 -11.50 2.68
CA SER A 191 -17.13 -12.90 3.00
C SER A 191 -17.74 -13.90 2.00
N ALA A 192 -18.81 -13.50 1.31
CA ALA A 192 -19.49 -14.28 0.27
C ALA A 192 -19.83 -13.39 -0.95
N PRO A 193 -20.23 -13.95 -2.11
CA PRO A 193 -20.65 -13.18 -3.28
C PRO A 193 -22.05 -12.55 -3.11
N ASP A 194 -22.23 -11.77 -2.04
CA ASP A 194 -23.47 -11.06 -1.67
C ASP A 194 -23.12 -9.81 -0.84
N GLU A 195 -23.72 -8.66 -1.18
CA GLU A 195 -23.53 -7.38 -0.48
C GLU A 195 -24.14 -7.39 0.93
N ASN A 196 -25.02 -8.35 1.24
CA ASN A 196 -25.59 -8.56 2.57
C ASN A 196 -24.73 -9.48 3.45
N SER A 197 -23.71 -10.13 2.88
CA SER A 197 -22.80 -10.97 3.67
C SER A 197 -21.87 -10.11 4.53
N ALA A 198 -21.27 -10.73 5.55
CA ALA A 198 -20.37 -10.02 6.45
C ALA A 198 -19.16 -9.45 5.69
N LEU A 199 -18.68 -8.29 6.11
CA LEU A 199 -17.42 -7.72 5.62
C LEU A 199 -16.22 -8.59 6.03
N VAL A 200 -15.15 -8.53 5.23
CA VAL A 200 -13.91 -9.29 5.50
C VAL A 200 -13.17 -8.73 6.72
N THR A 201 -12.82 -9.59 7.67
CA THR A 201 -12.09 -9.20 8.89
C THR A 201 -10.59 -9.15 8.66
N ASP A 202 -9.93 -8.11 9.17
CA ASP A 202 -8.49 -8.07 9.30
C ASP A 202 -8.05 -8.66 10.64
N ILE A 203 -7.37 -9.82 10.60
CA ILE A 203 -6.89 -10.51 11.80
C ILE A 203 -5.77 -9.75 12.53
N GLY A 204 -5.08 -8.82 11.85
CA GLY A 204 -4.06 -7.97 12.47
C GLY A 204 -4.64 -6.87 13.35
N MET A 205 -5.95 -6.63 13.27
CA MET A 205 -6.68 -5.66 14.10
C MET A 205 -7.19 -6.26 15.42
N GLY A 206 -6.55 -7.33 15.92
CA GLY A 206 -6.88 -7.94 17.20
C GLY A 206 -8.30 -8.54 17.27
N GLY A 207 -8.85 -8.97 16.13
CA GLY A 207 -10.20 -9.51 16.05
C GLY A 207 -11.32 -8.47 16.12
N ARG A 208 -10.99 -7.17 15.99
CA ARG A 208 -11.99 -6.11 15.86
C ARG A 208 -12.90 -6.40 14.66
N ALA A 209 -14.21 -6.33 14.89
CA ALA A 209 -15.19 -6.47 13.81
C ALA A 209 -15.01 -5.35 12.78
N PRO A 210 -14.98 -5.67 11.47
CA PRO A 210 -14.87 -4.67 10.42
C PRO A 210 -16.11 -3.78 10.36
N THR A 211 -15.91 -2.53 9.98
CA THR A 211 -16.94 -1.50 9.87
C THR A 211 -16.91 -0.80 8.51
N THR A 212 -17.88 0.07 8.27
CA THR A 212 -17.89 0.98 7.11
C THR A 212 -17.21 2.33 7.41
N ASP A 213 -16.54 2.47 8.55
CA ASP A 213 -15.85 3.70 8.91
C ASP A 213 -14.78 4.05 7.86
N VAL A 214 -14.65 5.34 7.55
CA VAL A 214 -13.70 5.84 6.56
C VAL A 214 -12.25 5.49 6.91
N ASN A 215 -11.94 5.28 8.20
CA ASN A 215 -10.63 4.84 8.69
C ASN A 215 -10.50 3.32 8.88
N ASP A 216 -11.53 2.53 8.55
CA ASP A 216 -11.45 1.08 8.59
C ASP A 216 -11.06 0.51 7.22
N LEU A 217 -9.79 0.08 7.11
CA LEU A 217 -9.19 -0.49 5.90
C LEU A 217 -9.44 -1.99 5.74
N SER A 218 -10.08 -2.65 6.72
CA SER A 218 -10.10 -4.12 6.81
C SER A 218 -10.64 -4.77 5.54
N SER A 219 -11.71 -4.19 4.99
CA SER A 219 -12.54 -4.85 3.98
C SER A 219 -12.62 -4.05 2.67
N ARG A 220 -11.51 -3.48 2.22
CA ARG A 220 -11.49 -2.71 0.98
C ARG A 220 -10.19 -2.87 0.19
N VAL A 221 -10.30 -2.70 -1.11
CA VAL A 221 -9.17 -2.68 -2.05
C VAL A 221 -9.22 -1.41 -2.87
N SER A 222 -8.06 -0.85 -3.21
CA SER A 222 -7.96 0.45 -3.87
C SER A 222 -7.50 0.34 -5.32
N THR A 223 -7.87 1.33 -6.13
CA THR A 223 -7.55 1.41 -7.55
C THR A 223 -6.06 1.23 -7.82
N GLY A 224 -5.78 0.43 -8.86
CA GLY A 224 -4.46 0.08 -9.35
C GLY A 224 -3.79 -1.07 -8.62
N GLN A 225 -4.25 -1.45 -7.43
CA GLN A 225 -3.76 -2.64 -6.74
C GLN A 225 -4.12 -3.91 -7.52
N GLN A 226 -3.23 -4.91 -7.47
CA GLN A 226 -3.39 -6.17 -8.17
C GLN A 226 -3.54 -7.35 -7.23
N TYR A 227 -4.50 -8.22 -7.50
CA TYR A 227 -4.80 -9.37 -6.66
C TYR A 227 -4.92 -10.65 -7.47
N ALA A 228 -4.46 -11.76 -6.89
CA ALA A 228 -4.65 -13.08 -7.46
C ALA A 228 -6.11 -13.52 -7.28
N VAL A 229 -6.72 -14.00 -8.36
CA VAL A 229 -8.11 -14.42 -8.36
C VAL A 229 -8.23 -15.79 -7.72
N ALA A 230 -9.04 -15.87 -6.67
CA ALA A 230 -9.34 -17.11 -5.94
C ALA A 230 -10.57 -17.82 -6.48
N ASP A 231 -11.57 -17.08 -6.99
CA ASP A 231 -12.84 -17.64 -7.47
C ASP A 231 -13.67 -16.62 -8.27
N ARG A 232 -14.78 -17.06 -8.88
CA ARG A 232 -15.77 -16.20 -9.56
C ARG A 232 -17.17 -16.78 -9.46
N ASP A 233 -18.16 -15.93 -9.21
CA ASP A 233 -19.57 -16.30 -9.17
C ASP A 233 -20.44 -15.17 -9.74
N GLY A 234 -21.06 -15.39 -10.91
CA GLY A 234 -21.83 -14.35 -11.59
C GLY A 234 -21.04 -13.05 -11.82
N ASP A 235 -21.54 -11.96 -11.25
CA ASP A 235 -20.91 -10.63 -11.25
C ASP A 235 -19.87 -10.45 -10.15
N TRP A 236 -19.54 -11.49 -9.38
CA TRP A 236 -18.59 -11.44 -8.26
C TRP A 236 -17.25 -12.06 -8.59
N THR A 237 -16.19 -11.46 -8.06
CA THR A 237 -14.83 -11.99 -8.14
C THR A 237 -14.29 -12.15 -6.73
N ALA A 238 -13.76 -13.34 -6.40
CA ALA A 238 -13.03 -13.58 -5.18
C ALA A 238 -11.52 -13.39 -5.42
N ILE A 239 -10.84 -12.77 -4.47
CA ILE A 239 -9.39 -12.61 -4.44
C ILE A 239 -8.80 -13.23 -3.18
N TRP A 240 -7.52 -13.60 -3.22
CA TRP A 240 -6.78 -13.90 -1.99
C TRP A 240 -6.42 -12.59 -1.27
N TYR A 241 -6.88 -12.44 -0.04
CA TYR A 241 -6.76 -11.22 0.76
C TYR A 241 -6.65 -11.60 2.23
N LEU A 242 -5.60 -11.16 2.93
CA LEU A 242 -5.38 -11.44 4.37
C LEU A 242 -5.53 -12.92 4.78
N GLY A 243 -5.09 -13.86 3.95
CA GLY A 243 -5.16 -15.29 4.27
C GLY A 243 -6.52 -15.94 4.05
N GLN A 244 -7.46 -15.25 3.40
CA GLN A 244 -8.82 -15.73 3.14
C GLN A 244 -9.31 -15.35 1.73
N LYS A 245 -10.46 -15.90 1.31
CA LYS A 245 -11.16 -15.42 0.12
C LYS A 245 -11.92 -14.15 0.48
N ALA A 246 -11.78 -13.11 -0.33
CA ALA A 246 -12.54 -11.87 -0.21
C ALA A 246 -13.26 -11.58 -1.52
N TRP A 247 -14.56 -11.33 -1.47
CA TRP A 247 -15.42 -11.14 -2.64
C TRP A 247 -15.72 -9.67 -2.87
N PHE A 248 -15.62 -9.23 -4.13
CA PHE A 248 -16.11 -7.92 -4.55
C PHE A 248 -16.98 -8.03 -5.80
N LYS A 249 -17.95 -7.12 -5.89
CA LYS A 249 -18.86 -7.01 -7.03
C LYS A 249 -18.14 -6.37 -8.20
N ASN A 250 -18.15 -7.02 -9.35
CA ASN A 250 -17.46 -6.65 -10.59
C ASN A 250 -18.35 -6.93 -11.83
N PRO A 251 -19.49 -6.23 -11.95
CA PRO A 251 -20.47 -6.52 -12.99
C PRO A 251 -19.96 -6.12 -14.37
N LYS A 252 -20.37 -6.85 -15.41
CA LYS A 252 -19.87 -6.60 -16.78
C LYS A 252 -20.18 -5.18 -17.29
N GLY A 253 -21.31 -4.61 -16.89
CA GLY A 253 -21.77 -3.28 -17.29
C GLY A 253 -21.14 -2.12 -16.51
N ASN A 254 -20.62 -2.38 -15.31
CA ASN A 254 -19.94 -1.39 -14.48
C ASN A 254 -18.75 -2.04 -13.75
N ARG A 255 -17.68 -2.32 -14.50
CA ARG A 255 -16.55 -3.10 -13.96
C ARG A 255 -15.80 -2.33 -12.90
N THR A 256 -15.58 -2.98 -11.77
CA THR A 256 -14.74 -2.52 -10.66
C THR A 256 -13.31 -3.03 -10.76
N ALA A 257 -13.04 -3.98 -11.66
CA ALA A 257 -11.70 -4.47 -11.94
C ALA A 257 -11.51 -4.92 -13.39
N VAL A 258 -10.25 -4.92 -13.84
CA VAL A 258 -9.84 -5.46 -15.15
C VAL A 258 -8.98 -6.70 -15.03
N SER A 259 -9.03 -7.56 -16.06
CA SER A 259 -8.22 -8.78 -16.11
C SER A 259 -6.74 -8.46 -16.24
N ALA A 260 -5.93 -9.14 -15.44
CA ALA A 260 -4.48 -9.03 -15.44
C ALA A 260 -3.81 -10.41 -15.38
N SER A 261 -2.53 -10.43 -15.69
CA SER A 261 -1.66 -11.60 -15.51
C SER A 261 -0.29 -11.16 -15.03
N GLY A 262 0.39 -12.03 -14.29
CA GLY A 262 1.71 -11.75 -13.75
C GLY A 262 2.26 -12.97 -13.04
N LEU A 263 3.22 -12.75 -12.16
CA LEU A 263 3.78 -13.78 -11.28
C LEU A 263 3.12 -13.72 -9.91
N VAL A 264 3.00 -14.90 -9.30
CA VAL A 264 2.49 -15.06 -7.93
C VAL A 264 3.42 -15.95 -7.12
N VAL A 265 3.51 -15.70 -5.82
CA VAL A 265 4.08 -16.66 -4.86
C VAL A 265 3.02 -17.67 -4.44
N THR A 266 3.47 -18.84 -4.01
CA THR A 266 2.69 -19.86 -3.31
C THR A 266 3.61 -20.53 -2.28
N PRO A 267 3.10 -21.06 -1.15
CA PRO A 267 3.91 -21.88 -0.26
C PRO A 267 4.55 -23.04 -1.03
N LYS A 268 5.81 -23.37 -0.71
CA LYS A 268 6.49 -24.55 -1.23
C LYS A 268 5.75 -25.83 -0.87
N GLU A 269 5.98 -26.87 -1.67
CA GLU A 269 5.49 -28.21 -1.37
C GLU A 269 5.95 -28.65 0.04
N GLY A 270 5.04 -29.28 0.79
CA GLY A 270 5.27 -29.69 2.18
C GLY A 270 5.01 -28.61 3.23
N LEU A 271 4.82 -27.34 2.85
CA LEU A 271 4.48 -26.27 3.79
C LEU A 271 2.97 -26.03 3.84
N ASP A 272 2.40 -26.02 5.05
CA ASP A 272 0.98 -25.67 5.28
C ASP A 272 0.75 -24.16 5.29
N SER A 273 1.78 -23.38 5.65
CA SER A 273 1.73 -21.92 5.66
C SER A 273 3.12 -21.30 5.62
N VAL A 274 3.22 -20.06 5.12
CA VAL A 274 4.43 -19.24 5.12
C VAL A 274 4.18 -17.95 5.92
N PRO A 275 5.08 -17.57 6.85
CA PRO A 275 4.96 -16.31 7.59
C PRO A 275 5.11 -15.10 6.66
N VAL A 276 4.35 -14.06 6.96
CA VAL A 276 4.43 -12.76 6.27
C VAL A 276 5.12 -11.75 7.20
N TYR A 277 5.88 -10.83 6.62
CA TYR A 277 6.72 -9.87 7.33
C TYR A 277 6.42 -8.46 6.84
N GLY A 278 6.37 -7.49 7.75
CA GLY A 278 6.23 -6.07 7.38
C GLY A 278 7.54 -5.41 6.98
N ARG A 279 8.66 -6.14 7.08
CA ARG A 279 10.01 -5.68 6.75
C ARG A 279 10.82 -6.86 6.21
N ALA A 280 11.55 -6.65 5.12
CA ALA A 280 12.57 -7.60 4.66
C ALA A 280 13.90 -7.31 5.36
N TYR A 281 14.00 -7.66 6.65
CA TYR A 281 15.23 -7.47 7.42
C TYR A 281 16.20 -8.66 7.27
N PRO A 282 17.51 -8.41 7.38
CA PRO A 282 18.51 -9.46 7.23
C PRO A 282 18.56 -10.38 8.45
N GLU A 283 19.07 -11.59 8.26
CA GLU A 283 19.37 -12.51 9.34
C GLU A 283 20.41 -11.95 10.32
N ALA A 284 20.37 -12.37 11.59
CA ALA A 284 21.20 -11.82 12.66
C ALA A 284 22.72 -11.90 12.37
N SER A 285 23.16 -12.93 11.64
CA SER A 285 24.57 -13.11 11.25
C SER A 285 25.08 -12.08 10.24
N ALA A 286 24.21 -11.33 9.58
CA ALA A 286 24.61 -10.28 8.64
C ALA A 286 25.09 -9.00 9.34
N TYR A 287 24.73 -8.81 10.62
CA TYR A 287 25.02 -7.58 11.35
C TYR A 287 26.49 -7.52 11.77
N PRO A 288 27.23 -6.47 11.37
CA PRO A 288 28.62 -6.30 11.78
C PRO A 288 28.73 -5.89 13.25
N THR A 289 29.91 -6.10 13.84
CA THR A 289 30.23 -5.63 15.20
C THR A 289 29.91 -4.14 15.35
N GLY A 290 29.21 -3.79 16.43
CA GLY A 290 28.82 -2.41 16.73
C GLY A 290 27.47 -1.97 16.14
N VAL A 291 26.82 -2.80 15.31
CA VAL A 291 25.44 -2.58 14.85
C VAL A 291 24.50 -3.57 15.55
N PRO A 292 23.57 -3.12 16.42
CA PRO A 292 22.63 -4.00 17.08
C PRO A 292 21.74 -4.74 16.07
N ALA A 293 21.77 -6.08 16.14
CA ALA A 293 20.92 -6.93 15.31
C ALA A 293 19.44 -6.64 15.55
N GLN A 294 18.68 -6.47 14.47
CA GLN A 294 17.23 -6.32 14.53
C GLN A 294 16.58 -7.69 14.40
N ALA A 295 15.53 -7.95 15.16
CA ALA A 295 14.79 -9.19 15.06
C ALA A 295 14.03 -9.26 13.72
N VAL A 296 14.10 -10.43 13.07
CA VAL A 296 13.18 -10.78 11.99
C VAL A 296 11.87 -11.24 12.61
N SER A 297 10.88 -10.36 12.60
CA SER A 297 9.60 -10.56 13.30
C SER A 297 8.47 -10.76 12.29
N PRO A 298 7.85 -11.96 12.22
CA PRO A 298 6.66 -12.15 11.39
C PRO A 298 5.48 -11.35 11.95
N LEU A 299 4.59 -10.96 11.05
CA LEU A 299 3.27 -10.40 11.33
C LEU A 299 2.29 -11.50 11.74
N PRO A 300 1.07 -11.18 12.23
CA PRO A 300 0.06 -12.20 12.55
C PRO A 300 -0.51 -12.90 11.29
N TYR A 301 0.01 -12.57 10.11
CA TYR A 301 -0.44 -13.02 8.81
C TYR A 301 0.36 -14.21 8.28
N LYS A 302 -0.30 -15.02 7.44
CA LYS A 302 0.27 -16.19 6.80
C LYS A 302 -0.28 -16.38 5.39
N VAL A 303 0.60 -16.73 4.45
CA VAL A 303 0.18 -17.30 3.17
C VAL A 303 -0.11 -18.77 3.39
N LEU A 304 -1.38 -19.19 3.30
CA LEU A 304 -1.78 -20.58 3.53
C LEU A 304 -1.59 -21.44 2.28
N LYS A 305 -1.44 -22.76 2.47
CA LYS A 305 -1.36 -23.73 1.39
C LYS A 305 -2.50 -23.56 0.39
N GLY A 306 -2.17 -23.56 -0.90
CA GLY A 306 -3.12 -23.36 -2.00
C GLY A 306 -3.43 -21.90 -2.34
N GLN A 307 -3.02 -20.94 -1.51
CA GLN A 307 -3.17 -19.51 -1.79
C GLN A 307 -2.04 -19.01 -2.70
N THR A 308 -2.32 -17.89 -3.36
CA THR A 308 -1.34 -17.22 -4.20
C THR A 308 -1.44 -15.71 -4.06
N TYR A 309 -0.33 -15.00 -4.06
CA TYR A 309 -0.28 -13.54 -3.93
C TYR A 309 0.61 -12.93 -5.00
N VAL A 310 0.22 -11.75 -5.51
CA VAL A 310 0.95 -11.02 -6.57
C VAL A 310 2.32 -10.64 -6.07
N ILE A 311 3.35 -10.83 -6.90
CA ILE A 311 4.74 -10.49 -6.58
C ILE A 311 5.06 -9.08 -7.06
N GLY A 312 5.80 -8.33 -6.24
CA GLY A 312 6.49 -7.09 -6.61
C GLY A 312 7.99 -7.35 -6.82
N ASP A 313 8.84 -6.58 -6.14
CA ASP A 313 10.27 -6.79 -6.22
C ASP A 313 10.76 -8.04 -5.45
N LYS A 314 11.82 -8.67 -5.95
CA LYS A 314 12.66 -9.59 -5.16
C LYS A 314 13.82 -8.81 -4.56
N VAL A 315 13.90 -8.74 -3.23
CA VAL A 315 14.83 -7.89 -2.50
C VAL A 315 15.68 -8.69 -1.52
N PRO A 316 16.94 -8.29 -1.25
CA PRO A 316 17.70 -8.86 -0.14
C PRO A 316 17.15 -8.36 1.19
N GLY A 317 17.38 -9.15 2.24
CA GLY A 317 17.26 -8.69 3.62
C GLY A 317 18.16 -7.49 3.82
N GLU A 318 17.61 -6.37 4.28
CA GLU A 318 18.35 -5.12 4.37
C GLU A 318 17.90 -4.25 5.55
N TYR A 319 18.86 -3.64 6.25
CA TYR A 319 18.59 -2.71 7.34
C TYR A 319 19.54 -1.51 7.26
N TYR A 320 18.97 -0.30 7.37
CA TYR A 320 19.74 0.93 7.47
C TYR A 320 19.99 1.25 8.93
N TYR A 321 21.22 1.13 9.41
CA TYR A 321 21.60 1.63 10.72
C TYR A 321 21.99 3.11 10.58
N ALA A 322 21.12 4.01 11.06
CA ALA A 322 21.35 5.45 11.04
C ALA A 322 20.74 6.10 12.29
N VAL A 323 21.47 6.03 13.40
CA VAL A 323 21.01 6.52 14.73
C VAL A 323 21.57 7.90 15.09
N THR A 324 22.41 8.48 14.23
CA THR A 324 22.98 9.84 14.36
C THR A 324 22.67 10.67 13.13
N PHE A 325 22.78 11.99 13.23
CA PHE A 325 22.63 12.87 12.07
C PHE A 325 23.81 12.74 11.07
N THR A 326 25.02 12.56 11.57
CA THR A 326 26.22 12.38 10.74
C THR A 326 26.31 10.97 10.18
N THR A 327 26.78 10.86 8.94
CA THR A 327 26.76 9.61 8.15
C THR A 327 27.95 8.69 8.39
N ASP A 328 28.92 9.10 9.20
CA ASP A 328 30.15 8.35 9.52
C ASP A 328 29.87 7.02 10.23
N SER A 329 28.85 7.00 11.10
CA SER A 329 28.42 5.80 11.82
C SER A 329 27.40 4.96 11.02
N HIS A 330 26.84 5.50 9.93
CA HIS A 330 25.76 4.87 9.22
C HIS A 330 26.24 3.62 8.49
N LYS A 331 25.45 2.56 8.54
CA LYS A 331 25.75 1.28 7.88
C LYS A 331 24.51 0.75 7.19
N VAL A 332 24.70 0.23 5.97
CA VAL A 332 23.71 -0.61 5.32
C VAL A 332 24.10 -2.05 5.59
N VAL A 333 23.27 -2.76 6.35
CA VAL A 333 23.41 -4.19 6.58
C VAL A 333 22.64 -4.92 5.49
N VAL A 334 23.31 -5.81 4.76
CA VAL A 334 22.70 -6.63 3.70
C VAL A 334 22.91 -8.10 4.06
N GLY A 335 21.82 -8.84 4.17
CA GLY A 335 21.82 -10.28 4.47
C GLY A 335 21.80 -11.15 3.21
N GLN A 336 21.91 -12.46 3.41
CA GLN A 336 21.80 -13.47 2.38
C GLN A 336 20.35 -13.90 2.14
N ASP A 337 19.47 -13.75 3.14
CA ASP A 337 18.05 -14.04 2.98
C ASP A 337 17.44 -13.11 1.90
N LEU A 338 16.71 -13.70 0.95
CA LEU A 338 15.95 -12.96 -0.06
C LEU A 338 14.47 -12.98 0.30
N TYR A 339 13.77 -11.91 -0.06
CA TYR A 339 12.34 -11.74 0.14
C TYR A 339 11.65 -11.37 -1.17
N TYR A 340 10.40 -11.81 -1.33
CA TYR A 340 9.49 -11.26 -2.32
C TYR A 340 8.57 -10.26 -1.63
N GLU A 341 8.47 -9.05 -2.18
CA GLU A 341 7.35 -8.17 -1.90
C GLU A 341 6.07 -8.76 -2.51
N ILE A 342 4.97 -8.66 -1.78
CA ILE A 342 3.66 -9.15 -2.19
C ILE A 342 2.55 -8.15 -1.88
N GLN A 343 1.52 -8.11 -2.72
CA GLN A 343 0.25 -7.47 -2.35
C GLN A 343 -0.47 -8.40 -1.36
N TYR A 344 -0.53 -8.03 -0.08
CA TYR A 344 -1.19 -8.82 0.96
C TYR A 344 -2.14 -7.94 1.76
N GLY A 345 -3.45 -8.21 1.63
CA GLY A 345 -4.45 -7.26 2.10
C GLY A 345 -4.38 -5.95 1.29
N HIS A 346 -4.62 -4.83 1.95
CA HIS A 346 -4.48 -3.49 1.38
C HIS A 346 -3.02 -2.98 1.38
N ARG A 347 -2.04 -3.78 1.83
CA ARG A 347 -0.64 -3.37 2.03
C ARG A 347 0.34 -4.11 1.10
N VAL A 348 1.54 -3.56 0.95
CA VAL A 348 2.71 -4.30 0.47
C VAL A 348 3.40 -4.98 1.66
N GLU A 349 3.64 -6.28 1.58
CA GLU A 349 4.29 -7.06 2.65
C GLU A 349 5.32 -8.02 2.05
N PHE A 350 6.05 -8.76 2.89
CA PHE A 350 7.18 -9.57 2.45
C PHE A 350 7.03 -11.04 2.87
N VAL A 351 7.45 -11.95 2.00
CA VAL A 351 7.65 -13.37 2.34
C VAL A 351 9.06 -13.78 1.98
N ARG A 352 9.66 -14.68 2.76
CA ARG A 352 11.00 -15.21 2.46
C ARG A 352 10.94 -16.03 1.18
N ALA A 353 11.86 -15.74 0.26
CA ALA A 353 11.98 -16.47 -1.01
C ALA A 353 12.34 -17.96 -0.79
N ALA A 354 12.94 -18.30 0.35
CA ALA A 354 13.23 -19.67 0.72
C ALA A 354 11.98 -20.53 0.97
N ASP A 355 10.83 -19.91 1.26
CA ASP A 355 9.62 -20.61 1.72
C ASP A 355 8.52 -20.69 0.64
N VAL A 356 8.74 -20.05 -0.51
CA VAL A 356 7.74 -19.92 -1.58
C VAL A 356 8.28 -20.33 -2.94
N ASP A 357 7.39 -20.83 -3.79
CA ASP A 357 7.63 -20.98 -5.22
C ASP A 357 6.99 -19.82 -5.99
N VAL A 358 7.66 -19.41 -7.06
CA VAL A 358 7.14 -18.40 -8.00
C VAL A 358 6.55 -19.11 -9.21
N LYS A 359 5.30 -18.76 -9.56
CA LYS A 359 4.61 -19.33 -10.73
C LYS A 359 3.82 -18.26 -11.49
N PRO A 360 3.53 -18.49 -12.79
CA PRO A 360 2.56 -17.68 -13.51
C PRO A 360 1.19 -17.71 -12.83
N SER A 361 0.49 -16.57 -12.81
CA SER A 361 -0.85 -16.45 -12.22
C SER A 361 -1.92 -17.28 -12.94
N LEU A 362 -1.72 -17.54 -14.23
CA LEU A 362 -2.58 -18.40 -15.02
C LEU A 362 -2.04 -19.83 -14.95
N ARG A 363 -2.86 -20.78 -14.48
CA ARG A 363 -2.59 -22.20 -14.72
C ARG A 363 -2.74 -22.44 -16.22
N ARG A 364 -1.68 -22.90 -16.89
CA ARG A 364 -1.84 -23.52 -18.21
C ARG A 364 -2.81 -24.69 -18.01
N ARG A 365 -3.92 -24.68 -18.76
CA ARG A 365 -4.87 -25.79 -18.77
C ARG A 365 -4.23 -27.02 -19.39
#